data_AF-A0A2W1AD40-F1
#
_entry.id   AF-A0A2W1AD40-F1
#
_cell.length_a   1.000
_cell.length_b   1.000
_cell.length_c   1.000
_cell.angle_alpha   90.00
_cell.angle_beta   90.00
_cell.angle_gamma   90.00
#
_symmetry.space_group_name_H-M   'P 1'
#
loop_
_entity.id
_entity.type
_entity.pdbx_description
1 polymer ?
#
loop_
_entity_poly.entity_id
_entity_poly.type
_entity_poly.pdbx_seq_one_letter_code
_entity_poly.pdbx_strand_id
1 'polypeptide(L)'
;MSKNQYKGSVQSYDSVCDQNVMITSRDGIKLATDIYFPALNETKVNGKFPVILERTPYDKSAPVNVYKAKFFARRGYICAIQDVRGRFQSGGLWYPFAKEANDGFDTVEWLGVQPWSDGKVGTMGDSYAGSDQSALATLNPPHLSTMIVAVGASNYFHSSMRQNGALEQRFQIYIFRMAANSKEAEANPALKKRLQEIWPDGLREIINSFPVRKGSTILRELPNYEQWAVDILTNVKYDDYWKQRGYAINEYIEEHADVPSLYLGGWYDTYPRNTIQNFLDFSATKDSDQRLLMGPWTHGEYEVTYAGDSDFGIESHINYNDLKLSWFDHYLKDMDTEVASWSKVKFFTMGTGDGNIDYEGRLRRDGYWRTSSDWPLKSTQYKEYYLDRNGRLTTEILELDNKSSSKYTFDPKRPVPTIGGSLSAAAPWLCPGAFDQRADPDRFIGSNNKLPLNSRDDVLTFQTEELDMDTEVTGPIKVKLWISSSAKDTDFTVKLIDLFPSTDEYVEGLAINITDSIMRTRFRNGWEKEELMEPGIPYLIDFDLFPTSNIFKSGHKIRIDVSSSNWPRFDVNNNTGGKIGIDKSYICAEQTVYHNQIMPSSIVLPIQPSRHLLVPDPSMGYIGSPTGI
;
A
#
# COMPACT_ATOMS: atom_id res chain seq x y z
N MET A 1 -7.34 11.19 -40.78
CA MET A 1 -8.22 10.78 -39.67
C MET A 1 -8.25 11.95 -38.70
N SER A 2 -9.39 12.58 -38.46
CA SER A 2 -9.47 13.68 -37.49
C SER A 2 -9.12 13.11 -36.13
N LYS A 3 -8.02 13.58 -35.52
CA LYS A 3 -7.78 13.34 -34.11
C LYS A 3 -8.96 14.00 -33.39
N ASN A 4 -9.86 13.21 -32.80
CA ASN A 4 -10.79 13.77 -31.82
C ASN A 4 -9.93 14.45 -30.77
N GLN A 5 -10.04 15.78 -30.68
CA GLN A 5 -9.31 16.55 -29.69
C GLN A 5 -10.09 16.39 -28.39
N TYR A 6 -9.53 15.63 -27.44
CA TYR A 6 -10.11 15.50 -26.11
C TYR A 6 -10.33 16.89 -25.50
N LYS A 7 -11.43 17.01 -24.76
CA LYS A 7 -11.80 18.21 -24.02
C LYS A 7 -11.32 18.09 -22.57
N GLY A 8 -11.11 19.22 -21.92
CA GLY A 8 -10.82 19.30 -20.50
C GLY A 8 -11.22 20.66 -19.96
N SER A 9 -11.56 20.72 -18.67
CA SER A 9 -11.90 21.95 -17.98
C SER A 9 -10.67 22.85 -17.91
N VAL A 10 -10.78 24.02 -18.53
CA VAL A 10 -9.77 25.08 -18.39
C VAL A 10 -10.00 25.87 -17.11
N GLN A 11 -8.98 26.60 -16.66
CA GLN A 11 -9.12 27.54 -15.56
C GLN A 11 -9.94 28.75 -16.03
N SER A 12 -11.25 28.74 -15.73
CA SER A 12 -12.19 29.82 -16.09
C SER A 12 -12.56 30.73 -14.94
N TYR A 13 -12.18 30.38 -13.71
CA TYR A 13 -12.61 31.07 -12.50
C TYR A 13 -11.43 31.35 -11.56
N ASP A 14 -11.65 32.31 -10.65
CA ASP A 14 -10.97 32.36 -9.36
C ASP A 14 -11.60 31.35 -8.38
N SER A 15 -11.22 31.42 -7.10
CA SER A 15 -11.87 30.62 -6.06
C SER A 15 -11.96 31.41 -4.75
N VAL A 16 -13.13 31.30 -4.10
CA VAL A 16 -13.36 31.74 -2.72
C VAL A 16 -13.72 30.55 -1.85
N CYS A 17 -13.45 30.64 -0.54
CA CYS A 17 -13.65 29.55 0.40
C CYS A 17 -14.57 29.97 1.55
N ASP A 18 -15.60 29.19 1.80
CA ASP A 18 -16.31 29.21 3.08
C ASP A 18 -15.60 28.25 4.04
N GLN A 19 -14.96 28.81 5.06
CA GLN A 19 -14.22 28.02 6.04
C GLN A 19 -15.12 27.50 7.15
N ASN A 20 -14.83 26.29 7.62
CA ASN A 20 -15.45 25.67 8.80
C ASN A 20 -16.99 25.61 8.72
N VAL A 21 -17.52 25.29 7.54
CA VAL A 21 -18.94 24.93 7.39
C VAL A 21 -19.17 23.65 8.19
N MET A 22 -20.06 23.72 9.18
CA MET A 22 -20.33 22.63 10.10
C MET A 22 -21.45 21.73 9.57
N ILE A 23 -21.08 20.61 8.98
CA ILE A 23 -22.02 19.58 8.53
C ILE A 23 -22.38 18.72 9.75
N THR A 24 -23.67 18.64 10.09
CA THR A 24 -24.12 17.84 11.24
C THR A 24 -24.40 16.41 10.78
N SER A 25 -23.63 15.47 11.29
CA SER A 25 -23.86 14.03 11.09
C SER A 25 -25.13 13.56 11.83
N ARG A 26 -25.59 12.36 11.50
CA ARG A 26 -26.83 11.75 12.04
C ARG A 26 -26.86 11.60 13.56
N ASP A 27 -25.70 11.53 14.20
CA ASP A 27 -25.57 11.44 15.66
C ASP A 27 -25.32 12.81 16.33
N GLY A 28 -25.46 13.90 15.57
CA GLY A 28 -25.35 15.28 16.04
C GLY A 28 -23.93 15.83 16.08
N ILE A 29 -22.91 15.04 15.74
CA ILE A 29 -21.53 15.55 15.67
C ILE A 29 -21.35 16.45 14.46
N LYS A 30 -20.70 17.59 14.69
CA LYS A 30 -20.39 18.60 13.66
C LYS A 30 -19.04 18.30 13.03
N LEU A 31 -19.04 18.08 11.72
CA LEU A 31 -17.86 17.85 10.90
C LEU A 31 -17.49 19.15 10.19
N ALA A 32 -16.31 19.68 10.47
CA ALA A 32 -15.82 20.92 9.91
C ALA A 32 -15.35 20.71 8.47
N THR A 33 -15.90 21.49 7.56
CA THR A 33 -15.66 21.37 6.12
C THR A 33 -15.31 22.75 5.54
N ASP A 34 -14.23 22.82 4.77
CA ASP A 34 -13.90 24.00 3.98
C ASP A 34 -14.43 23.79 2.56
N ILE A 35 -15.26 24.70 2.07
CA ILE A 35 -15.94 24.58 0.78
C ILE A 35 -15.45 25.68 -0.17
N TYR A 36 -14.81 25.26 -1.26
CA TYR A 36 -14.22 26.13 -2.27
C TYR A 36 -15.17 26.25 -3.46
N PHE A 37 -15.53 27.49 -3.79
CA PHE A 37 -16.48 27.84 -4.85
C PHE A 37 -15.76 28.46 -6.04
N PRO A 38 -16.22 28.24 -7.28
CA PRO A 38 -15.86 29.05 -8.44
C PRO A 38 -16.24 30.51 -8.19
N ALA A 39 -15.33 31.43 -8.50
CA ALA A 39 -15.52 32.86 -8.25
C ALA A 39 -15.09 33.72 -9.44
N LEU A 40 -15.66 34.91 -9.54
CA LEU A 40 -15.21 36.00 -10.40
C LEU A 40 -15.14 37.27 -9.56
N ASN A 41 -14.00 37.97 -9.58
CA ASN A 41 -13.79 39.18 -8.77
C ASN A 41 -14.17 38.96 -7.30
N GLU A 42 -13.65 37.88 -6.70
CA GLU A 42 -13.89 37.48 -5.30
C GLU A 42 -15.36 37.21 -4.93
N THR A 43 -16.25 37.11 -5.92
CA THR A 43 -17.67 36.81 -5.71
C THR A 43 -18.00 35.42 -6.23
N LYS A 44 -18.73 34.62 -5.45
CA LYS A 44 -19.21 33.30 -5.87
C LYS A 44 -20.02 33.42 -7.16
N VAL A 45 -19.74 32.55 -8.12
CA VAL A 45 -20.52 32.49 -9.35
C VAL A 45 -21.89 31.90 -9.04
N ASN A 46 -22.95 32.56 -9.49
CA ASN A 46 -24.30 32.01 -9.41
C ASN A 46 -24.42 30.85 -10.40
N GLY A 47 -24.75 29.66 -9.90
CA GLY A 47 -24.88 28.46 -10.71
C GLY A 47 -24.92 27.20 -9.85
N LYS A 48 -25.22 26.08 -10.50
CA LYS A 48 -25.08 24.75 -9.92
C LYS A 48 -23.84 24.10 -10.53
N PHE A 49 -23.05 23.46 -9.69
CA PHE A 49 -21.79 22.83 -10.07
C PHE A 49 -21.68 21.44 -9.45
N PRO A 50 -20.96 20.52 -10.09
CA PRO A 50 -20.66 19.23 -9.48
C PRO A 50 -19.70 19.41 -8.31
N VAL A 51 -19.84 18.52 -7.32
CA VAL A 51 -19.08 18.59 -6.07
C VAL A 51 -17.99 17.52 -6.05
N ILE A 52 -16.79 17.88 -5.61
CA ILE A 52 -15.70 16.96 -5.29
C ILE A 52 -15.47 16.99 -3.79
N LEU A 53 -15.59 15.85 -3.13
CA LEU A 53 -15.34 15.69 -1.69
C LEU A 53 -14.04 14.93 -1.44
N GLU A 54 -13.24 15.42 -0.50
CA GLU A 54 -12.22 14.65 0.19
C GLU A 54 -12.39 14.76 1.70
N ARG A 55 -12.41 13.61 2.38
CA ARG A 55 -12.40 13.52 3.85
C ARG A 55 -10.99 13.15 4.29
N THR A 56 -10.46 13.84 5.30
CA THR A 56 -9.05 13.69 5.68
C THR A 56 -8.81 13.81 7.18
N PRO A 57 -7.91 13.00 7.77
CA PRO A 57 -7.45 13.18 9.14
C PRO A 57 -6.22 14.10 9.24
N TYR A 58 -5.83 14.78 8.15
CA TYR A 58 -4.55 15.48 7.96
C TYR A 58 -4.67 17.00 7.81
N ASP A 59 -5.67 17.61 8.43
CA ASP A 59 -5.98 19.05 8.40
C ASP A 59 -6.47 19.50 7.02
N LYS A 60 -7.78 19.75 6.93
CA LYS A 60 -8.39 20.30 5.71
C LYS A 60 -7.76 21.62 5.24
N SER A 61 -7.14 22.37 6.16
CA SER A 61 -6.49 23.65 5.88
C SER A 61 -5.00 23.53 5.51
N ALA A 62 -4.45 22.31 5.49
CA ALA A 62 -3.07 22.08 5.07
C ALA A 62 -2.84 22.61 3.63
N PRO A 63 -1.68 23.24 3.33
CA PRO A 63 -1.43 23.86 2.03
C PRO A 63 -1.70 22.96 0.81
N VAL A 64 -1.37 21.67 0.90
CA VAL A 64 -1.63 20.68 -0.15
C VAL A 64 -3.14 20.53 -0.42
N ASN A 65 -3.96 20.53 0.62
CA ASN A 65 -5.42 20.43 0.51
C ASN A 65 -6.04 21.73 -0.03
N VAL A 66 -5.55 22.88 0.42
CA VAL A 66 -5.96 24.19 -0.10
C VAL A 66 -5.64 24.33 -1.59
N TYR A 67 -4.43 23.93 -2.00
CA TYR A 67 -4.00 23.97 -3.40
C TYR A 67 -4.89 23.08 -4.27
N LYS A 68 -5.09 21.82 -3.86
CA LYS A 68 -5.95 20.84 -4.53
C LYS A 68 -7.39 21.34 -4.65
N ALA A 69 -7.97 21.89 -3.59
CA ALA A 69 -9.35 22.38 -3.62
C ALA A 69 -9.52 23.58 -4.56
N LYS A 70 -8.57 24.52 -4.54
CA LYS A 70 -8.55 25.66 -5.48
C LYS A 70 -8.36 25.21 -6.93
N PHE A 71 -7.55 24.16 -7.18
CA PHE A 71 -7.32 23.63 -8.53
C PHE A 71 -8.64 23.25 -9.21
N PHE A 72 -9.50 22.50 -8.51
CA PHE A 72 -10.82 22.10 -9.02
C PHE A 72 -11.82 23.25 -9.01
N ALA A 73 -11.87 24.06 -7.95
CA ALA A 73 -12.82 25.17 -7.86
C ALA A 73 -12.68 26.17 -9.01
N ARG A 74 -11.44 26.49 -9.37
CA ARG A 74 -11.11 27.37 -10.51
C ARG A 74 -11.50 26.81 -11.88
N ARG A 75 -11.86 25.53 -11.93
CA ARG A 75 -12.28 24.77 -13.12
C ARG A 75 -13.77 24.46 -13.10
N GLY A 76 -14.56 25.15 -12.27
CA GLY A 76 -16.02 25.00 -12.26
C GLY A 76 -16.50 23.74 -11.53
N TYR A 77 -15.86 23.42 -10.42
CA TYR A 77 -16.33 22.45 -9.43
C TYR A 77 -16.59 23.16 -8.10
N ILE A 78 -17.41 22.59 -7.24
CA ILE A 78 -17.32 22.86 -5.81
C ILE A 78 -16.36 21.84 -5.23
N CYS A 79 -15.36 22.26 -4.46
CA CYS A 79 -14.47 21.32 -3.79
C CYS A 79 -14.62 21.45 -2.27
N ALA A 80 -15.00 20.37 -1.61
CA ALA A 80 -15.17 20.29 -0.17
C ALA A 80 -14.06 19.43 0.44
N ILE A 81 -13.28 20.00 1.37
CA ILE A 81 -12.29 19.26 2.16
C ILE A 81 -12.76 19.24 3.61
N GLN A 82 -12.94 18.04 4.16
CA GLN A 82 -13.51 17.83 5.48
C GLN A 82 -12.50 17.19 6.43
N ASP A 83 -12.41 17.73 7.66
CA ASP A 83 -11.73 17.05 8.75
C ASP A 83 -12.60 15.86 9.21
N VAL A 84 -12.05 14.65 9.27
CA VAL A 84 -12.80 13.50 9.82
C VAL A 84 -13.11 13.69 11.31
N ARG A 85 -14.06 12.92 11.83
CA ARG A 85 -14.51 12.99 13.22
C ARG A 85 -13.34 12.95 14.21
N GLY A 86 -13.39 13.85 15.19
CA GLY A 86 -12.39 13.97 16.25
C GLY A 86 -11.06 14.59 15.84
N ARG A 87 -10.90 15.00 14.58
CA ARG A 87 -9.69 15.65 14.06
C ARG A 87 -9.90 17.15 13.90
N PHE A 88 -8.87 17.92 14.23
CA PHE A 88 -8.82 19.39 14.06
C PHE A 88 -10.12 20.08 14.48
N GLN A 89 -10.85 20.69 13.54
CA GLN A 89 -12.04 21.48 13.83
C GLN A 89 -13.33 20.64 13.93
N SER A 90 -13.29 19.36 13.52
CA SER A 90 -14.44 18.45 13.64
C SER A 90 -14.65 17.95 15.06
N GLY A 91 -15.90 17.89 15.52
CA GLY A 91 -16.28 17.36 16.84
C GLY A 91 -16.10 15.84 16.97
N GLY A 92 -16.43 15.29 18.14
CA GLY A 92 -16.38 13.85 18.41
C GLY A 92 -15.00 13.32 18.81
N LEU A 93 -14.88 11.99 18.87
CA LEU A 93 -13.67 11.26 19.22
C LEU A 93 -13.11 10.56 17.99
N TRP A 94 -11.79 10.63 17.80
CA TRP A 94 -11.14 9.98 16.68
C TRP A 94 -10.85 8.51 17.00
N TYR A 95 -11.29 7.62 16.11
CA TYR A 95 -10.95 6.21 16.11
C TYR A 95 -10.60 5.82 14.66
N PRO A 96 -9.31 5.59 14.34
CA PRO A 96 -8.85 5.54 12.96
C PRO A 96 -9.60 4.52 12.08
N PHE A 97 -10.03 4.98 10.91
CA PHE A 97 -10.64 4.27 9.77
C PHE A 97 -11.98 3.58 10.03
N ALA A 98 -12.19 2.94 11.18
CA ALA A 98 -13.31 2.01 11.41
C ALA A 98 -14.71 2.63 11.22
N LYS A 99 -14.86 3.91 11.58
CA LYS A 99 -16.17 4.58 11.76
C LYS A 99 -16.51 5.59 10.68
N GLU A 100 -15.83 5.53 9.54
CA GLU A 100 -15.88 6.58 8.52
C GLU A 100 -17.11 6.49 7.60
N ALA A 101 -17.72 5.30 7.49
CA ALA A 101 -18.83 5.04 6.58
C ALA A 101 -20.03 5.99 6.77
N ASN A 102 -20.53 6.10 8.00
CA ASN A 102 -21.73 6.92 8.29
C ASN A 102 -21.47 8.41 8.10
N ASP A 103 -20.32 8.91 8.58
CA ASP A 103 -19.97 10.33 8.45
C ASP A 103 -19.76 10.73 6.99
N GLY A 104 -19.16 9.84 6.20
CA GLY A 104 -19.02 10.06 4.76
C GLY A 104 -20.36 10.04 4.02
N PHE A 105 -21.26 9.11 4.34
CA PHE A 105 -22.63 9.10 3.79
C PHE A 105 -23.35 10.41 4.09
N ASP A 106 -23.37 10.85 5.36
CA ASP A 106 -24.08 12.05 5.77
C ASP A 106 -23.51 13.30 5.07
N THR A 107 -22.19 13.32 4.85
CA THR A 107 -21.52 14.41 4.14
C THR A 107 -21.87 14.44 2.66
N VAL A 108 -21.85 13.30 1.97
CA VAL A 108 -22.21 13.22 0.55
C VAL A 108 -23.65 13.67 0.34
N GLU A 109 -24.58 13.19 1.15
CA GLU A 109 -25.99 13.55 1.04
C GLU A 109 -26.25 15.01 1.37
N TRP A 110 -25.53 15.57 2.35
CA TRP A 110 -25.63 17.00 2.65
C TRP A 110 -25.12 17.85 1.47
N LEU A 111 -23.99 17.50 0.86
CA LEU A 111 -23.41 18.23 -0.27
C LEU A 111 -24.28 18.12 -1.53
N GLY A 112 -24.87 16.95 -1.78
CA GLY A 112 -25.69 16.68 -2.96
C GLY A 112 -26.92 17.59 -3.09
N VAL A 113 -27.49 18.05 -1.98
CA VAL A 113 -28.78 18.78 -1.97
C VAL A 113 -28.65 20.31 -1.85
N GLN A 114 -27.43 20.84 -1.76
CA GLN A 114 -27.23 22.28 -1.59
C GLN A 114 -27.69 23.08 -2.83
N PRO A 115 -28.13 24.35 -2.68
CA PRO A 115 -28.66 25.13 -3.81
C PRO A 115 -27.64 25.38 -4.93
N TRP A 116 -26.35 25.31 -4.61
CA TRP A 116 -25.21 25.45 -5.52
C TRP A 116 -24.71 24.11 -6.08
N SER A 117 -25.27 22.98 -5.63
CA SER A 117 -24.94 21.65 -6.12
C SER A 117 -25.83 21.27 -7.29
N ASP A 118 -25.27 20.61 -8.29
CA ASP A 118 -26.03 20.00 -9.40
C ASP A 118 -26.56 18.59 -9.06
N GLY A 119 -26.27 18.08 -7.86
CA GLY A 119 -26.69 16.77 -7.40
C GLY A 119 -25.65 15.65 -7.60
N LYS A 120 -24.55 15.91 -8.32
CA LYS A 120 -23.47 14.92 -8.52
C LYS A 120 -22.32 15.19 -7.55
N VAL A 121 -21.98 14.20 -6.72
CA VAL A 121 -20.83 14.24 -5.82
C VAL A 121 -19.81 13.18 -6.24
N GLY A 122 -18.63 13.61 -6.67
CA GLY A 122 -17.47 12.75 -6.81
C GLY A 122 -16.61 12.77 -5.55
N THR A 123 -15.88 11.69 -5.28
CA THR A 123 -14.92 11.66 -4.18
C THR A 123 -13.50 11.38 -4.67
N MET A 124 -12.50 11.87 -3.94
CA MET A 124 -11.09 11.53 -4.14
C MET A 124 -10.35 11.43 -2.80
N GLY A 125 -9.14 10.88 -2.84
CA GLY A 125 -8.26 10.80 -1.68
C GLY A 125 -7.25 9.67 -1.79
N ASP A 126 -6.17 9.84 -1.04
CA ASP A 126 -5.08 8.87 -0.93
C ASP A 126 -5.04 8.27 0.47
N SER A 127 -4.65 6.99 0.59
CA SER A 127 -4.36 6.36 1.90
C SER A 127 -5.60 6.31 2.80
N TYR A 128 -5.59 7.01 3.94
CA TYR A 128 -6.76 7.18 4.79
C TYR A 128 -7.92 7.82 4.01
N ALA A 129 -7.68 8.92 3.29
CA ALA A 129 -8.71 9.57 2.49
C ALA A 129 -9.18 8.68 1.32
N GLY A 130 -8.31 7.82 0.79
CA GLY A 130 -8.69 6.77 -0.17
C GLY A 130 -9.68 5.78 0.44
N SER A 131 -9.38 5.33 1.66
CA SER A 131 -10.18 4.35 2.39
C SER A 131 -11.51 4.93 2.89
N ASP A 132 -11.57 6.22 3.23
CA ASP A 132 -12.79 6.93 3.61
C ASP A 132 -13.87 6.88 2.53
N GLN A 133 -13.46 6.98 1.26
CA GLN A 133 -14.37 6.91 0.12
C GLN A 133 -14.96 5.52 -0.06
N SER A 134 -14.11 4.50 0.05
CA SER A 134 -14.58 3.12 -0.01
C SER A 134 -15.53 2.84 1.15
N ALA A 135 -15.19 3.31 2.36
CA ALA A 135 -15.99 3.11 3.56
C ALA A 135 -17.38 3.76 3.43
N LEU A 136 -17.47 5.02 2.99
CA LEU A 136 -18.77 5.68 2.80
C LEU A 136 -19.59 5.03 1.68
N ALA A 137 -18.94 4.54 0.64
CA ALA A 137 -19.61 3.89 -0.48
C ALA A 137 -20.24 2.56 -0.08
N THR A 138 -19.77 1.88 0.98
CA THR A 138 -20.46 0.69 1.55
C THR A 138 -21.91 0.94 2.00
N LEU A 139 -22.32 2.20 2.14
CA LEU A 139 -23.69 2.59 2.49
C LEU A 139 -24.49 3.13 1.28
N ASN A 140 -23.91 3.05 0.08
CA ASN A 140 -24.51 3.50 -1.19
C ASN A 140 -25.20 4.88 -1.12
N PRO A 141 -24.46 5.99 -0.88
CA PRO A 141 -25.06 7.32 -0.82
C PRO A 141 -25.68 7.71 -2.18
N PRO A 142 -26.98 8.08 -2.23
CA PRO A 142 -27.67 8.42 -3.47
C PRO A 142 -27.02 9.49 -4.36
N HIS A 143 -26.32 10.48 -3.78
CA HIS A 143 -25.68 11.56 -4.54
C HIS A 143 -24.23 11.24 -4.95
N LEU A 144 -23.68 10.08 -4.54
CA LEU A 144 -22.36 9.64 -4.97
C LEU A 144 -22.41 9.27 -6.45
N SER A 145 -21.54 9.85 -7.26
CA SER A 145 -21.53 9.67 -8.73
C SER A 145 -20.25 9.05 -9.28
N THR A 146 -19.12 9.18 -8.59
CA THR A 146 -17.85 8.57 -8.99
C THR A 146 -16.80 8.66 -7.88
N MET A 147 -15.76 7.81 -7.92
CA MET A 147 -14.68 7.81 -6.93
C MET A 147 -13.29 7.67 -7.55
N ILE A 148 -12.29 8.23 -6.87
CA ILE A 148 -10.87 7.94 -7.10
C ILE A 148 -10.26 7.45 -5.79
N VAL A 149 -10.08 6.12 -5.70
CA VAL A 149 -9.54 5.43 -4.53
C VAL A 149 -8.06 5.15 -4.77
N ALA A 150 -7.20 6.04 -4.28
CA ALA A 150 -5.76 5.87 -4.41
C ALA A 150 -5.16 5.29 -3.12
N VAL A 151 -4.36 4.23 -3.26
CA VAL A 151 -3.64 3.52 -2.18
C VAL A 151 -4.51 3.30 -0.93
N GLY A 152 -5.77 2.91 -1.13
CA GLY A 152 -6.76 2.62 -0.09
C GLY A 152 -6.90 1.11 0.17
N ALA A 153 -7.29 0.73 1.38
CA ALA A 153 -7.44 -0.69 1.74
C ALA A 153 -8.78 -1.27 1.23
N SER A 154 -8.76 -2.55 0.82
CA SER A 154 -9.97 -3.37 0.67
C SER A 154 -10.29 -4.06 1.98
N ASN A 155 -9.25 -4.49 2.71
CA ASN A 155 -9.37 -5.10 4.02
C ASN A 155 -8.13 -4.84 4.87
N TYR A 156 -8.32 -4.24 6.05
CA TYR A 156 -7.26 -3.88 6.98
C TYR A 156 -6.67 -5.08 7.73
N PHE A 157 -7.38 -6.19 7.85
CA PHE A 157 -6.86 -7.39 8.50
C PHE A 157 -6.03 -8.27 7.57
N HIS A 158 -6.45 -8.47 6.31
CA HIS A 158 -5.77 -9.42 5.42
C HIS A 158 -4.50 -8.85 4.77
N SER A 159 -4.46 -7.54 4.52
CA SER A 159 -3.43 -6.96 3.67
C SER A 159 -3.02 -5.53 4.04
N SER A 160 -3.22 -5.08 5.28
CA SER A 160 -2.83 -3.72 5.69
C SER A 160 -2.40 -3.64 7.16
N MET A 161 -3.27 -3.43 8.15
CA MET A 161 -2.86 -3.41 9.57
C MET A 161 -2.31 -4.74 10.02
N ARG A 162 -2.87 -5.82 9.47
CA ARG A 162 -2.28 -7.14 9.53
C ARG A 162 -2.01 -7.64 8.12
N GLN A 163 -1.01 -8.51 8.03
CA GLN A 163 -0.72 -9.29 6.84
C GLN A 163 -0.46 -10.72 7.29
N ASN A 164 -1.32 -11.63 6.83
CA ASN A 164 -1.18 -13.05 7.11
C ASN A 164 -0.95 -13.35 8.61
N GLY A 165 -1.67 -12.63 9.48
CA GLY A 165 -1.61 -12.75 10.94
C GLY A 165 -0.55 -11.91 11.66
N ALA A 166 0.48 -11.42 10.98
CA ALA A 166 1.48 -10.51 11.54
C ALA A 166 0.97 -9.06 11.55
N LEU A 167 1.37 -8.27 12.54
CA LEU A 167 1.04 -6.85 12.64
C LEU A 167 2.03 -6.02 11.81
N GLU A 168 1.53 -5.14 10.95
CA GLU A 168 2.34 -4.11 10.29
C GLU A 168 2.60 -2.96 11.26
N GLN A 169 3.81 -2.91 11.81
CA GLN A 169 4.16 -1.97 12.90
C GLN A 169 4.16 -0.51 12.44
N ARG A 170 4.10 -0.24 11.13
CA ARG A 170 3.87 1.12 10.62
C ARG A 170 2.64 1.79 11.24
N PHE A 171 1.61 1.02 11.64
CA PHE A 171 0.45 1.58 12.33
C PHE A 171 0.71 1.91 13.80
N GLN A 172 1.59 1.16 14.46
CA GLN A 172 2.10 1.51 15.80
C GLN A 172 3.00 2.75 15.74
N ILE A 173 3.65 3.02 14.60
CA ILE A 173 4.41 4.25 14.36
C ILE A 173 3.47 5.42 14.02
N TYR A 174 2.52 5.18 13.11
CA TYR A 174 1.53 6.15 12.65
C TYR A 174 0.78 6.81 13.80
N ILE A 175 0.41 6.06 14.84
CA ILE A 175 -0.36 6.61 15.95
C ILE A 175 0.40 7.71 16.70
N PHE A 176 1.73 7.63 16.83
CA PHE A 176 2.53 8.68 17.45
C PHE A 176 2.58 9.93 16.58
N ARG A 177 2.68 9.76 15.25
CA ARG A 177 2.59 10.89 14.30
C ARG A 177 1.26 11.62 14.44
N MET A 178 0.17 10.88 14.53
CA MET A 178 -1.19 11.43 14.63
C MET A 178 -1.50 11.99 16.01
N ALA A 179 -0.82 11.52 17.06
CA ALA A 179 -0.94 12.10 18.39
C ALA A 179 -0.41 13.54 18.43
N ALA A 180 0.63 13.87 17.66
CA ALA A 180 1.27 15.20 17.67
C ALA A 180 0.36 16.35 17.21
N ASN A 181 -0.69 16.05 16.45
CA ASN A 181 -1.71 17.00 16.00
C ASN A 181 -3.12 16.59 16.50
N SER A 182 -3.18 15.90 17.64
CA SER A 182 -4.43 15.61 18.37
C SER A 182 -4.98 16.86 19.04
N LYS A 183 -6.26 16.83 19.42
CA LYS A 183 -6.87 17.92 20.19
C LYS A 183 -6.24 18.05 21.57
N GLU A 184 -5.88 16.91 22.16
CA GLU A 184 -5.18 16.81 23.44
C GLU A 184 -3.82 17.50 23.37
N ALA A 185 -3.06 17.29 22.28
CA ALA A 185 -1.81 17.99 22.04
C ALA A 185 -2.04 19.50 21.86
N GLU A 186 -3.00 19.91 21.03
CA GLU A 186 -3.30 21.35 20.84
C GLU A 186 -3.73 22.04 22.15
N ALA A 187 -4.42 21.35 23.04
CA ALA A 187 -4.83 21.88 24.35
C ALA A 187 -3.69 21.95 25.38
N ASN A 188 -2.57 21.24 25.16
CA ASN A 188 -1.45 21.18 26.10
C ASN A 188 -0.10 21.38 25.38
N PRO A 189 0.46 22.60 25.41
CA PRO A 189 1.72 22.92 24.72
C PRO A 189 2.91 22.04 25.12
N ALA A 190 2.99 21.59 26.38
CA ALA A 190 4.05 20.71 26.84
C ALA A 190 3.93 19.31 26.25
N LEU A 191 2.70 18.77 26.19
CA LEU A 191 2.40 17.50 25.54
C LEU A 191 2.70 17.57 24.04
N LYS A 192 2.23 18.63 23.36
CA LYS A 192 2.50 18.86 21.94
C LYS A 192 4.00 18.89 21.63
N LYS A 193 4.76 19.68 22.39
CA LYS A 193 6.22 19.75 22.25
C LYS A 193 6.84 18.36 22.39
N ARG A 194 6.45 17.61 23.43
CA ARG A 194 7.00 16.26 23.66
C ARG A 194 6.66 15.28 22.53
N LEU A 195 5.45 15.34 21.99
CA LEU A 195 5.04 14.51 20.84
C LEU A 195 5.78 14.88 19.55
N GLN A 196 6.02 16.17 19.32
CA GLN A 196 6.77 16.65 18.16
C GLN A 196 8.24 16.24 18.21
N GLU A 197 8.86 16.21 19.40
CA GLU A 197 10.24 15.73 19.60
C GLU A 197 10.42 14.23 19.38
N ILE A 198 9.34 13.43 19.44
CA ILE A 198 9.43 11.99 19.18
C ILE A 198 9.83 11.71 17.74
N TRP A 199 9.26 12.43 16.76
CA TRP A 199 9.46 12.08 15.35
C TRP A 199 10.92 12.19 14.86
N PRO A 200 11.67 13.27 15.13
CA PRO A 200 13.05 13.42 14.65
C PRO A 200 14.09 12.62 15.47
N ASP A 201 13.87 12.41 16.78
CA ASP A 201 14.92 11.85 17.66
C ASP A 201 14.46 10.64 18.48
N GLY A 202 13.21 10.65 18.97
CA GLY A 202 12.71 9.64 19.92
C GLY A 202 12.11 8.38 19.28
N LEU A 203 11.78 8.40 17.99
CA LEU A 203 10.98 7.33 17.39
C LEU A 203 11.77 6.03 17.28
N ARG A 204 13.09 6.09 17.04
CA ARG A 204 13.95 4.90 17.04
C ARG A 204 13.93 4.19 18.41
N GLU A 205 13.92 4.94 19.51
CA GLU A 205 13.79 4.37 20.86
C GLU A 205 12.42 3.73 21.07
N ILE A 206 11.35 4.37 20.60
CA ILE A 206 9.99 3.82 20.67
C ILE A 206 9.88 2.51 19.86
N ILE A 207 10.38 2.49 18.62
CA ILE A 207 10.37 1.30 17.76
C ILE A 207 11.15 0.15 18.42
N ASN A 208 12.32 0.43 19.00
CA ASN A 208 13.09 -0.55 19.75
C ASN A 208 12.39 -1.04 21.04
N SER A 209 11.39 -0.31 21.52
CA SER A 209 10.62 -0.65 22.74
C SER A 209 9.32 -1.40 22.48
N PHE A 210 8.95 -1.60 21.21
CA PHE A 210 7.72 -2.29 20.82
C PHE A 210 7.64 -3.72 21.39
N PRO A 211 6.41 -4.25 21.62
CA PRO A 211 5.11 -3.64 21.33
C PRO A 211 4.68 -2.54 22.33
N VAL A 212 3.81 -1.63 21.88
CA VAL A 212 3.21 -0.59 22.74
C VAL A 212 2.36 -1.26 23.83
N ARG A 213 2.46 -0.75 25.07
CA ARG A 213 1.65 -1.21 26.20
C ARG A 213 0.88 -0.04 26.81
N LYS A 214 -0.32 -0.35 27.30
CA LYS A 214 -1.17 0.61 28.02
C LYS A 214 -0.40 1.24 29.18
N GLY A 215 -0.38 2.57 29.23
CA GLY A 215 0.29 3.38 30.24
C GLY A 215 1.82 3.49 30.10
N SER A 216 2.46 2.81 29.13
CA SER A 216 3.92 2.72 29.06
C SER A 216 4.57 3.75 28.15
N THR A 217 3.78 4.53 27.42
CA THR A 217 4.27 5.56 26.50
C THR A 217 3.51 6.87 26.73
N ILE A 218 3.89 7.91 25.98
CA ILE A 218 3.20 9.20 26.00
C ILE A 218 1.73 9.09 25.56
N LEU A 219 1.35 8.02 24.85
CA LEU A 219 -0.02 7.80 24.38
C LEU A 219 -1.03 7.67 25.53
N ARG A 220 -0.59 7.40 26.77
CA ARG A 220 -1.48 7.39 27.95
C ARG A 220 -2.19 8.73 28.18
N GLU A 221 -1.61 9.84 27.69
CA GLU A 221 -2.21 11.17 27.73
C GLU A 221 -3.25 11.37 26.61
N LEU A 222 -3.39 10.39 25.71
CA LEU A 222 -4.32 10.35 24.58
C LEU A 222 -5.10 9.02 24.57
N PRO A 223 -6.07 8.81 25.48
CA PRO A 223 -6.65 7.49 25.74
C PRO A 223 -7.21 6.76 24.50
N ASN A 224 -7.82 7.48 23.55
CA ASN A 224 -8.36 6.87 22.33
C ASN A 224 -7.26 6.39 21.37
N TYR A 225 -6.13 7.10 21.34
CA TYR A 225 -4.98 6.75 20.51
C TYR A 225 -4.27 5.52 21.07
N GLU A 226 -4.04 5.51 22.39
CA GLU A 226 -3.50 4.33 23.07
C GLU A 226 -4.42 3.12 22.94
N GLN A 227 -5.74 3.32 23.10
CA GLN A 227 -6.71 2.25 22.97
C GLN A 227 -6.67 1.64 21.57
N TRP A 228 -6.70 2.46 20.51
CA TRP A 228 -6.59 1.95 19.15
C TRP A 228 -5.28 1.20 18.88
N ALA A 229 -4.14 1.71 19.36
CA ALA A 229 -2.85 1.04 19.22
C ALA A 229 -2.84 -0.34 19.90
N VAL A 230 -3.45 -0.46 21.08
CA VAL A 230 -3.60 -1.73 21.80
C VAL A 230 -4.62 -2.64 21.10
N ASP A 231 -5.72 -2.10 20.60
CA ASP A 231 -6.76 -2.86 19.91
C ASP A 231 -6.21 -3.55 18.66
N ILE A 232 -5.53 -2.82 17.77
CA ILE A 232 -4.98 -3.44 16.54
C ILE A 232 -3.89 -4.47 16.86
N LEU A 233 -3.14 -4.28 17.95
CA LEU A 233 -2.10 -5.20 18.40
C LEU A 233 -2.67 -6.50 18.95
N THR A 234 -3.79 -6.43 19.69
CA THR A 234 -4.32 -7.56 20.48
C THR A 234 -5.53 -8.25 19.87
N ASN A 235 -6.30 -7.58 19.00
CA ASN A 235 -7.35 -8.22 18.19
C ASN A 235 -6.69 -8.96 17.02
N VAL A 236 -6.27 -10.20 17.26
CA VAL A 236 -5.46 -10.99 16.33
C VAL A 236 -6.27 -11.90 15.41
N LYS A 237 -7.54 -12.14 15.74
CA LYS A 237 -8.45 -12.98 14.97
C LYS A 237 -9.31 -12.12 14.06
N TYR A 238 -9.73 -12.65 12.93
CA TYR A 238 -10.70 -11.99 12.07
C TYR A 238 -12.12 -12.20 12.62
N ASP A 239 -12.61 -11.22 13.37
CA ASP A 239 -13.93 -11.22 14.02
C ASP A 239 -14.66 -9.88 13.80
N ASP A 240 -15.75 -9.66 14.54
CA ASP A 240 -16.60 -8.46 14.42
C ASP A 240 -15.83 -7.14 14.56
N TYR A 241 -14.69 -7.13 15.28
CA TYR A 241 -13.83 -5.96 15.36
C TYR A 241 -13.30 -5.58 13.97
N TRP A 242 -12.81 -6.54 13.20
CA TRP A 242 -12.23 -6.30 11.88
C TRP A 242 -13.28 -6.20 10.77
N LYS A 243 -14.48 -6.75 10.99
CA LYS A 243 -15.60 -6.69 10.03
C LYS A 243 -16.34 -5.36 10.00
N GLN A 244 -15.90 -4.35 10.76
CA GLN A 244 -16.45 -3.00 10.64
C GLN A 244 -16.26 -2.46 9.21
N ARG A 245 -17.25 -1.73 8.68
CA ARG A 245 -17.24 -1.19 7.29
C ARG A 245 -15.95 -0.46 6.94
N GLY A 246 -15.40 0.35 7.84
CA GLY A 246 -14.15 1.05 7.59
C GLY A 246 -12.89 0.17 7.56
N TYR A 247 -12.98 -1.06 8.08
CA TYR A 247 -11.88 -2.02 8.08
C TYR A 247 -12.00 -3.14 7.03
N ALA A 248 -13.21 -3.54 6.64
CA ALA A 248 -13.43 -4.66 5.72
C ALA A 248 -14.42 -4.28 4.62
N ILE A 249 -13.98 -3.45 3.68
CA ILE A 249 -14.80 -2.99 2.53
C ILE A 249 -15.32 -4.19 1.72
N ASN A 250 -14.47 -5.21 1.55
CA ASN A 250 -14.78 -6.43 0.83
C ASN A 250 -15.94 -7.26 1.45
N GLU A 251 -16.29 -7.06 2.72
CA GLU A 251 -17.45 -7.72 3.34
C GLU A 251 -18.79 -7.07 2.93
N TYR A 252 -18.75 -5.90 2.29
CA TYR A 252 -19.93 -5.09 1.97
C TYR A 252 -20.07 -4.80 0.46
N ILE A 253 -19.51 -5.66 -0.40
CA ILE A 253 -19.50 -5.45 -1.85
C ILE A 253 -20.92 -5.31 -2.41
N GLU A 254 -21.88 -6.12 -1.96
CA GLU A 254 -23.27 -6.07 -2.45
C GLU A 254 -23.93 -4.72 -2.15
N GLU A 255 -23.74 -4.20 -0.94
CA GLU A 255 -24.30 -2.94 -0.47
C GLU A 255 -23.53 -1.71 -0.96
N HIS A 256 -22.31 -1.90 -1.45
CA HIS A 256 -21.46 -0.82 -1.92
C HIS A 256 -22.07 -0.12 -3.15
N ALA A 257 -21.86 1.19 -3.25
CA ALA A 257 -22.28 1.99 -4.40
C ALA A 257 -21.79 1.41 -5.72
N ASP A 258 -22.65 1.43 -6.74
CA ASP A 258 -22.33 1.08 -8.12
C ASP A 258 -22.07 2.36 -8.91
N VAL A 259 -20.86 2.91 -8.73
CA VAL A 259 -20.41 4.14 -9.38
C VAL A 259 -19.06 3.93 -10.05
N PRO A 260 -18.79 4.62 -11.19
CA PRO A 260 -17.48 4.55 -11.83
C PRO A 260 -16.37 4.86 -10.82
N SER A 261 -15.39 3.98 -10.73
CA SER A 261 -14.31 4.09 -9.75
C SER A 261 -12.94 3.81 -10.36
N LEU A 262 -11.97 4.67 -10.05
CA LEU A 262 -10.56 4.49 -10.37
C LEU A 262 -9.79 4.03 -9.13
N TYR A 263 -9.18 2.86 -9.20
CA TYR A 263 -8.27 2.32 -8.20
C TYR A 263 -6.82 2.59 -8.62
N LEU A 264 -6.10 3.40 -7.85
CA LEU A 264 -4.71 3.77 -8.14
C LEU A 264 -3.78 3.18 -7.07
N GLY A 265 -2.65 2.60 -7.49
CA GLY A 265 -1.67 2.02 -6.58
C GLY A 265 -0.23 2.04 -7.10
N GLY A 266 0.70 1.66 -6.23
CA GLY A 266 2.12 1.55 -6.54
C GLY A 266 2.67 0.16 -6.22
N TRP A 267 3.62 -0.34 -7.00
CA TRP A 267 4.25 -1.65 -6.74
C TRP A 267 5.03 -1.70 -5.43
N TYR A 268 5.68 -0.59 -5.07
CA TYR A 268 6.40 -0.42 -3.80
C TYR A 268 5.57 0.29 -2.73
N ASP A 269 4.26 0.39 -2.94
CA ASP A 269 3.31 0.85 -1.93
C ASP A 269 2.93 -0.30 -0.97
N THR A 270 2.31 0.04 0.17
CA THR A 270 1.80 -0.93 1.15
C THR A 270 0.41 -1.49 0.80
N TYR A 271 -0.28 -0.95 -0.21
CA TYR A 271 -1.62 -1.36 -0.62
C TYR A 271 -1.75 -2.05 -2.01
N PRO A 272 -0.71 -2.49 -2.75
CA PRO A 272 -0.92 -3.03 -4.11
C PRO A 272 -1.87 -4.22 -4.13
N ARG A 273 -1.82 -5.12 -3.12
CA ARG A 273 -2.80 -6.19 -2.98
C ARG A 273 -4.23 -5.65 -2.78
N ASN A 274 -4.40 -4.64 -1.93
CA ASN A 274 -5.72 -4.05 -1.66
C ASN A 274 -6.28 -3.32 -2.88
N THR A 275 -5.47 -2.49 -3.54
CA THR A 275 -5.86 -1.74 -4.74
C THR A 275 -6.33 -2.70 -5.83
N ILE A 276 -5.56 -3.77 -6.08
CA ILE A 276 -5.94 -4.80 -7.05
C ILE A 276 -7.19 -5.54 -6.59
N GLN A 277 -7.28 -5.94 -5.32
CA GLN A 277 -8.44 -6.67 -4.80
C GLN A 277 -9.74 -5.87 -4.92
N ASN A 278 -9.71 -4.57 -4.58
CA ASN A 278 -10.83 -3.67 -4.81
C ASN A 278 -11.25 -3.71 -6.29
N PHE A 279 -10.31 -3.51 -7.22
CA PHE A 279 -10.62 -3.58 -8.65
C PHE A 279 -11.25 -4.92 -9.05
N LEU A 280 -10.70 -6.05 -8.59
CA LEU A 280 -11.21 -7.38 -8.94
C LEU A 280 -12.62 -7.61 -8.41
N ASP A 281 -12.84 -7.32 -7.13
CA ASP A 281 -14.13 -7.52 -6.46
C ASP A 281 -15.22 -6.68 -7.10
N PHE A 282 -14.96 -5.39 -7.33
CA PHE A 282 -15.94 -4.49 -7.90
C PHE A 282 -16.12 -4.68 -9.42
N SER A 283 -15.06 -4.97 -10.18
CA SER A 283 -15.20 -5.25 -11.62
C SER A 283 -16.00 -6.52 -11.91
N ALA A 284 -16.03 -7.47 -10.96
CA ALA A 284 -16.79 -8.70 -11.07
C ALA A 284 -18.27 -8.53 -10.67
N THR A 285 -18.62 -7.49 -9.93
CA THR A 285 -19.94 -7.35 -9.27
C THR A 285 -20.71 -6.08 -9.61
N LYS A 286 -20.04 -5.04 -10.12
CA LYS A 286 -20.62 -3.73 -10.43
C LYS A 286 -20.73 -3.52 -11.93
N ASP A 287 -21.81 -2.85 -12.35
CA ASP A 287 -22.06 -2.57 -13.77
C ASP A 287 -21.27 -1.33 -14.23
N SER A 288 -21.00 -0.39 -13.33
CA SER A 288 -20.27 0.83 -13.63
C SER A 288 -18.78 0.60 -13.89
N ASP A 289 -18.16 1.58 -14.56
CA ASP A 289 -16.75 1.52 -14.97
C ASP A 289 -15.78 1.42 -13.80
N GLN A 290 -15.20 0.23 -13.62
CA GLN A 290 -14.12 -0.03 -12.67
C GLN A 290 -12.78 -0.02 -13.41
N ARG A 291 -11.83 0.80 -12.96
CA ARG A 291 -10.51 0.97 -13.60
C ARG A 291 -9.37 0.80 -12.60
N LEU A 292 -8.25 0.25 -13.05
CA LEU A 292 -7.04 0.02 -12.27
C LEU A 292 -5.83 0.71 -12.91
N LEU A 293 -5.09 1.49 -12.11
CA LEU A 293 -3.82 2.10 -12.47
C LEU A 293 -2.71 1.72 -11.47
N MET A 294 -1.68 1.02 -11.92
CA MET A 294 -0.54 0.60 -11.09
C MET A 294 0.80 1.12 -11.62
N GLY A 295 1.49 1.99 -10.88
CA GLY A 295 2.82 2.49 -11.24
C GLY A 295 3.95 1.95 -10.36
N PRO A 296 5.22 2.27 -10.64
CA PRO A 296 6.37 1.82 -9.85
C PRO A 296 6.60 2.68 -8.59
N TRP A 297 5.52 3.22 -8.00
CA TRP A 297 5.58 4.25 -6.98
C TRP A 297 5.63 3.70 -5.56
N THR A 298 6.07 4.56 -4.64
CA THR A 298 5.85 4.41 -3.20
C THR A 298 4.59 5.17 -2.76
N HIS A 299 4.28 5.13 -1.46
CA HIS A 299 3.02 5.64 -0.92
C HIS A 299 2.82 7.15 -1.12
N GLY A 300 2.00 7.53 -2.11
CA GLY A 300 1.65 8.92 -2.43
C GLY A 300 2.64 9.63 -3.36
N GLU A 301 3.68 8.96 -3.84
CA GLU A 301 4.77 9.54 -4.63
C GLU A 301 4.59 9.21 -6.13
N TYR A 302 3.52 9.73 -6.74
CA TYR A 302 3.16 9.42 -8.15
C TYR A 302 3.82 10.35 -9.18
N GLU A 303 4.27 11.51 -8.72
CA GLU A 303 4.84 12.59 -9.53
C GLU A 303 6.38 12.62 -9.40
N VAL A 304 6.98 11.44 -9.19
CA VAL A 304 8.44 11.22 -9.21
C VAL A 304 8.74 10.01 -10.10
N THR A 305 10.01 9.88 -10.52
CA THR A 305 10.44 8.81 -11.41
C THR A 305 11.02 7.59 -10.69
N TYR A 306 11.17 7.65 -9.36
CA TYR A 306 11.93 6.66 -8.60
C TYR A 306 11.14 6.07 -7.44
N ALA A 307 11.57 4.89 -6.99
CA ALA A 307 11.17 4.31 -5.71
C ALA A 307 12.40 3.71 -5.02
N GLY A 308 12.77 4.29 -3.87
CA GLY A 308 14.02 3.96 -3.21
C GLY A 308 15.23 4.40 -4.05
N ASP A 309 16.21 3.52 -4.20
CA ASP A 309 17.42 3.78 -4.99
C ASP A 309 17.28 3.34 -6.45
N SER A 310 16.05 3.18 -6.94
CA SER A 310 15.78 2.77 -8.31
C SER A 310 14.98 3.82 -9.07
N ASP A 311 15.53 4.29 -10.19
CA ASP A 311 14.87 5.17 -11.14
C ASP A 311 14.17 4.39 -12.26
N PHE A 312 12.91 4.71 -12.52
CA PHE A 312 12.05 4.08 -13.52
C PHE A 312 11.80 4.99 -14.74
N GLY A 313 12.53 6.10 -14.83
CA GLY A 313 12.51 7.02 -15.95
C GLY A 313 11.29 7.94 -15.96
N ILE A 314 11.36 8.99 -16.78
CA ILE A 314 10.34 10.05 -16.84
C ILE A 314 8.96 9.53 -17.25
N GLU A 315 8.90 8.42 -17.98
CA GLU A 315 7.65 7.78 -18.39
C GLU A 315 6.85 7.24 -17.19
N SER A 316 7.49 6.96 -16.04
CA SER A 316 6.81 6.48 -14.83
C SER A 316 6.11 7.60 -14.05
N HIS A 317 6.45 8.87 -14.30
CA HIS A 317 5.83 10.03 -13.68
C HIS A 317 4.44 10.27 -14.29
N ILE A 318 3.45 10.53 -13.45
CA ILE A 318 2.14 11.06 -13.88
C ILE A 318 1.90 12.44 -13.30
N ASN A 319 1.08 13.27 -13.96
CA ASN A 319 0.51 14.45 -13.30
C ASN A 319 -0.80 14.02 -12.62
N TYR A 320 -0.79 14.01 -11.28
CA TYR A 320 -1.89 13.41 -10.54
C TYR A 320 -3.16 14.27 -10.57
N ASN A 321 -3.03 15.60 -10.57
CA ASN A 321 -4.20 16.48 -10.64
C ASN A 321 -4.84 16.47 -12.04
N ASP A 322 -4.05 16.39 -13.10
CA ASP A 322 -4.57 16.26 -14.46
C ASP A 322 -5.30 14.93 -14.63
N LEU A 323 -4.74 13.83 -14.12
CA LEU A 323 -5.42 12.53 -14.12
C LEU A 323 -6.78 12.58 -13.41
N LYS A 324 -6.85 13.18 -12.22
CA LYS A 324 -8.10 13.34 -11.48
C LYS A 324 -9.07 14.26 -12.22
N LEU A 325 -8.58 15.33 -12.84
CA LEU A 325 -9.40 16.27 -13.60
C LEU A 325 -10.05 15.59 -14.79
N SER A 326 -9.30 14.83 -15.58
CA SER A 326 -9.84 14.10 -16.74
C SER A 326 -10.91 13.09 -16.34
N TRP A 327 -10.73 12.43 -15.19
CA TRP A 327 -11.72 11.54 -14.59
C TRP A 327 -13.00 12.26 -14.20
N PHE A 328 -12.89 13.34 -13.42
CA PHE A 328 -14.06 14.10 -12.97
C PHE A 328 -14.77 14.82 -14.12
N ASP A 329 -14.03 15.37 -15.07
CA ASP A 329 -14.61 16.00 -16.26
C ASP A 329 -15.44 15.01 -17.07
N HIS A 330 -14.99 13.75 -17.14
CA HIS A 330 -15.75 12.69 -17.79
C HIS A 330 -17.05 12.36 -17.06
N TYR A 331 -16.98 11.99 -15.77
CA TYR A 331 -18.14 11.41 -15.07
C TYR A 331 -19.05 12.45 -14.41
N LEU A 332 -18.53 13.62 -14.02
CA LEU A 332 -19.34 14.66 -13.38
C LEU A 332 -19.87 15.66 -14.41
N LYS A 333 -19.11 15.97 -15.46
CA LYS A 333 -19.47 16.97 -16.47
C LYS A 333 -19.80 16.42 -17.86
N ASP A 334 -19.76 15.09 -18.03
CA ASP A 334 -20.09 14.42 -19.28
C ASP A 334 -19.20 14.90 -20.45
N MET A 335 -17.94 15.28 -20.16
CA MET A 335 -16.97 15.74 -21.15
C MET A 335 -16.29 14.58 -21.87
N ASP A 336 -15.98 14.79 -23.15
CA ASP A 336 -15.20 13.86 -23.98
C ASP A 336 -13.70 13.96 -23.66
N THR A 337 -13.29 13.35 -22.55
CA THR A 337 -11.89 13.27 -22.11
C THR A 337 -11.24 11.96 -22.56
N GLU A 338 -9.94 11.82 -22.38
CA GLU A 338 -9.19 10.60 -22.70
C GLU A 338 -9.66 9.37 -21.92
N VAL A 339 -10.37 9.54 -20.81
CA VAL A 339 -10.91 8.46 -19.97
C VAL A 339 -11.82 7.53 -20.77
N ALA A 340 -12.55 8.07 -21.75
CA ALA A 340 -13.39 7.28 -22.66
C ALA A 340 -12.60 6.22 -23.45
N SER A 341 -11.28 6.43 -23.62
CA SER A 341 -10.38 5.51 -24.32
C SER A 341 -9.53 4.65 -23.40
N TRP A 342 -9.59 4.84 -22.08
CA TRP A 342 -8.78 4.08 -21.15
C TRP A 342 -9.16 2.59 -21.18
N SER A 343 -8.15 1.74 -21.04
CA SER A 343 -8.37 0.31 -20.79
C SER A 343 -8.80 0.07 -19.33
N LYS A 344 -9.38 -1.09 -19.02
CA LYS A 344 -9.78 -1.41 -17.63
C LYS A 344 -8.58 -1.44 -16.69
N VAL A 345 -7.44 -1.93 -17.18
CA VAL A 345 -6.20 -2.00 -16.43
C VAL A 345 -5.11 -1.26 -17.20
N LYS A 346 -4.40 -0.37 -16.52
CA LYS A 346 -3.15 0.24 -16.96
C LYS A 346 -2.10 0.02 -15.88
N PHE A 347 -0.92 -0.44 -16.27
CA PHE A 347 0.13 -0.75 -15.30
C PHE A 347 1.53 -0.55 -15.88
N PHE A 348 2.49 -0.22 -15.03
CA PHE A 348 3.88 -0.02 -15.42
C PHE A 348 4.67 -1.31 -15.22
N THR A 349 5.33 -1.81 -16.26
CA THR A 349 6.24 -2.95 -16.16
C THR A 349 7.66 -2.44 -15.95
N MET A 350 8.24 -2.78 -14.80
CA MET A 350 9.59 -2.35 -14.38
C MET A 350 10.69 -3.22 -14.99
N GLY A 351 11.94 -2.74 -14.95
CA GLY A 351 13.13 -3.61 -15.08
C GLY A 351 13.71 -3.72 -16.49
N THR A 352 13.42 -2.76 -17.39
CA THR A 352 14.01 -2.73 -18.74
C THR A 352 15.35 -1.98 -18.84
N GLY A 353 15.75 -1.31 -17.77
CA GLY A 353 16.90 -0.40 -17.70
C GLY A 353 18.22 -1.11 -17.88
N ASP A 354 19.28 -0.32 -18.03
CA ASP A 354 20.65 -0.82 -18.22
C ASP A 354 21.36 -1.18 -16.90
N GLY A 355 20.80 -0.79 -15.75
CA GLY A 355 21.41 -1.03 -14.44
C GLY A 355 22.58 -0.11 -14.12
N ASN A 356 22.78 0.97 -14.88
CA ASN A 356 23.78 1.98 -14.55
C ASN A 356 23.25 2.94 -13.48
N ILE A 357 24.16 3.58 -12.74
CA ILE A 357 23.82 4.64 -11.80
C ILE A 357 23.60 5.96 -12.53
N ASP A 358 22.48 6.64 -12.25
CA ASP A 358 22.14 7.95 -12.79
C ASP A 358 22.89 9.10 -12.09
N TYR A 359 22.66 10.33 -12.53
CA TYR A 359 23.32 11.52 -11.98
C TYR A 359 22.88 11.87 -10.55
N GLU A 360 21.79 11.28 -10.04
CA GLU A 360 21.31 11.43 -8.66
C GLU A 360 21.73 10.25 -7.77
N GLY A 361 22.50 9.30 -8.31
CA GLY A 361 23.00 8.14 -7.57
C GLY A 361 22.01 6.97 -7.49
N ARG A 362 20.99 6.92 -8.37
CA ARG A 362 20.01 5.82 -8.41
C ARG A 362 20.30 4.83 -9.52
N LEU A 363 19.94 3.58 -9.29
CA LEU A 363 19.99 2.50 -10.27
C LEU A 363 18.92 2.70 -11.34
N ARG A 364 19.33 2.84 -12.60
CA ARG A 364 18.41 2.94 -13.74
C ARG A 364 17.76 1.60 -14.03
N ARG A 365 16.52 1.47 -13.58
CA ARG A 365 15.66 0.29 -13.74
C ARG A 365 14.72 0.43 -14.93
N ASP A 366 14.36 1.66 -15.30
CA ASP A 366 13.43 2.00 -16.38
C ASP A 366 12.15 1.13 -16.39
N GLY A 367 11.32 1.30 -17.42
CA GLY A 367 10.16 0.45 -17.66
C GLY A 367 9.25 1.07 -18.71
N TYR A 368 8.02 0.57 -18.77
CA TYR A 368 7.04 1.06 -19.75
C TYR A 368 5.60 0.76 -19.31
N TRP A 369 4.68 1.62 -19.74
CA TRP A 369 3.25 1.41 -19.53
C TRP A 369 2.68 0.32 -20.44
N ARG A 370 1.80 -0.48 -19.87
CA ARG A 370 1.00 -1.51 -20.53
C ARG A 370 -0.47 -1.33 -20.18
N THR A 371 -1.32 -1.81 -21.07
CA THR A 371 -2.76 -1.85 -20.86
C THR A 371 -3.29 -3.27 -21.01
N SER A 372 -4.41 -3.55 -20.34
CA SER A 372 -5.13 -4.82 -20.43
C SER A 372 -6.62 -4.61 -20.18
N SER A 373 -7.42 -5.53 -20.68
CA SER A 373 -8.86 -5.61 -20.36
C SER A 373 -9.13 -6.22 -18.99
N ASP A 374 -8.14 -6.90 -18.41
CA ASP A 374 -8.30 -7.70 -17.19
C ASP A 374 -6.99 -7.85 -16.40
N TRP A 375 -7.11 -8.20 -15.12
CA TRP A 375 -6.02 -8.59 -14.23
C TRP A 375 -6.40 -9.87 -13.47
N PRO A 376 -5.51 -10.87 -13.33
CA PRO A 376 -4.22 -11.02 -13.99
C PRO A 376 -4.35 -11.07 -15.51
N LEU A 377 -3.22 -10.96 -16.23
CA LEU A 377 -3.25 -11.02 -17.70
C LEU A 377 -3.72 -12.40 -18.16
N LYS A 378 -4.61 -12.46 -19.17
CA LYS A 378 -5.09 -13.75 -19.73
C LYS A 378 -3.96 -14.63 -20.28
N SER A 379 -2.85 -14.02 -20.67
CA SER A 379 -1.64 -14.69 -21.15
C SER A 379 -0.77 -15.29 -20.05
N THR A 380 -1.08 -15.05 -18.77
CA THR A 380 -0.22 -15.44 -17.65
C THR A 380 -0.03 -16.94 -17.59
N GLN A 381 1.22 -17.38 -17.54
CA GLN A 381 1.62 -18.75 -17.31
C GLN A 381 2.18 -18.86 -15.89
N TYR A 382 1.41 -19.47 -14.98
CA TYR A 382 1.87 -19.72 -13.63
C TYR A 382 2.92 -20.85 -13.64
N LYS A 383 4.17 -20.48 -13.35
CA LYS A 383 5.30 -21.42 -13.35
C LYS A 383 5.78 -21.63 -11.92
N GLU A 384 5.84 -22.88 -11.51
CA GLU A 384 6.30 -23.28 -10.18
C GLU A 384 7.82 -23.48 -10.18
N TYR A 385 8.49 -22.83 -9.24
CA TYR A 385 9.92 -22.95 -8.97
C TYR A 385 10.12 -23.59 -7.60
N TYR A 386 10.67 -24.80 -7.58
CA TYR A 386 10.97 -25.59 -6.40
C TYR A 386 12.33 -25.21 -5.82
N LEU A 387 12.40 -25.19 -4.50
CA LEU A 387 13.64 -25.00 -3.74
C LEU A 387 14.43 -26.32 -3.75
N ASP A 388 15.76 -26.26 -3.59
CA ASP A 388 16.59 -27.44 -3.44
C ASP A 388 17.71 -27.27 -2.39
N ARG A 389 18.43 -28.37 -2.09
CA ARG A 389 19.44 -28.37 -1.01
C ARG A 389 20.67 -27.52 -1.29
N ASN A 390 20.91 -27.16 -2.55
CA ASN A 390 22.07 -26.39 -2.98
C ASN A 390 21.72 -24.89 -3.10
N GLY A 391 20.54 -24.47 -2.64
CA GLY A 391 20.09 -23.08 -2.75
C GLY A 391 19.65 -22.70 -4.17
N ARG A 392 19.16 -23.66 -4.96
CA ARG A 392 18.66 -23.37 -6.31
C ARG A 392 17.14 -23.27 -6.35
N LEU A 393 16.64 -22.48 -7.30
CA LEU A 393 15.26 -22.46 -7.75
C LEU A 393 15.18 -23.14 -9.12
N THR A 394 14.40 -24.21 -9.19
CA THR A 394 14.31 -25.07 -10.39
C THR A 394 12.88 -25.40 -10.73
N THR A 395 12.59 -25.70 -11.99
CA THR A 395 11.21 -25.93 -12.46
C THR A 395 10.78 -27.40 -12.38
N GLU A 396 11.69 -28.25 -11.89
CA GLU A 396 11.49 -29.67 -11.66
C GLU A 396 11.95 -29.98 -10.23
N ILE A 397 11.35 -30.99 -9.60
CA ILE A 397 11.81 -31.43 -8.29
C ILE A 397 13.08 -32.26 -8.49
N LEU A 398 14.23 -31.68 -8.18
CA LEU A 398 15.53 -32.38 -8.30
C LEU A 398 15.86 -33.23 -7.06
N GLU A 399 15.25 -32.91 -5.92
CA GLU A 399 15.51 -33.56 -4.63
C GLU A 399 14.64 -34.80 -4.44
N LEU A 400 15.14 -35.93 -4.95
CA LEU A 400 14.49 -37.24 -4.80
C LEU A 400 14.76 -37.89 -3.44
N ASP A 401 15.62 -37.31 -2.60
CA ASP A 401 15.83 -37.76 -1.22
C ASP A 401 14.75 -37.20 -0.30
N ASN A 402 13.96 -38.09 0.31
CA ASN A 402 12.90 -37.76 1.26
C ASN A 402 13.37 -37.04 2.54
N LYS A 403 14.68 -36.83 2.74
CA LYS A 403 15.26 -36.12 3.89
C LYS A 403 15.74 -34.70 3.58
N SER A 404 15.66 -34.26 2.32
CA SER A 404 16.19 -32.95 1.93
C SER A 404 15.45 -31.79 2.63
N SER A 405 16.22 -30.95 3.31
CA SER A 405 15.75 -29.75 4.04
C SER A 405 16.91 -28.79 4.33
N SER A 406 16.57 -27.52 4.56
CA SER A 406 17.48 -26.47 5.02
C SER A 406 17.05 -25.97 6.39
N LYS A 407 17.99 -25.64 7.28
CA LYS A 407 17.72 -25.27 8.68
C LYS A 407 18.42 -23.98 9.07
N TYR A 408 17.83 -23.25 10.00
CA TYR A 408 18.43 -22.08 10.62
C TYR A 408 17.86 -21.86 12.03
N THR A 409 18.62 -21.15 12.88
CA THR A 409 18.15 -20.73 14.19
C THR A 409 17.60 -19.31 14.11
N PHE A 410 16.33 -19.12 14.44
CA PHE A 410 15.73 -17.80 14.60
C PHE A 410 15.82 -17.34 16.07
N ASP A 411 16.51 -16.22 16.31
CA ASP A 411 16.53 -15.52 17.59
C ASP A 411 15.68 -14.23 17.51
N PRO A 412 14.52 -14.16 18.18
CA PRO A 412 13.68 -12.97 18.20
C PRO A 412 14.36 -11.70 18.72
N LYS A 413 15.48 -11.80 19.44
CA LYS A 413 16.26 -10.64 19.90
C LYS A 413 17.22 -10.10 18.84
N ARG A 414 17.37 -10.82 17.72
CA ARG A 414 18.24 -10.44 16.60
C ARG A 414 17.48 -10.56 15.28
N PRO A 415 16.29 -9.93 15.13
CA PRO A 415 15.49 -10.08 13.91
C PRO A 415 16.24 -9.57 12.67
N VAL A 416 15.89 -10.11 11.50
CA VAL A 416 16.36 -9.62 10.21
C VAL A 416 15.78 -8.23 9.96
N PRO A 417 16.61 -7.23 9.64
CA PRO A 417 16.14 -5.88 9.45
C PRO A 417 15.35 -5.71 8.15
N THR A 418 14.36 -4.82 8.16
CA THR A 418 13.64 -4.37 6.99
C THR A 418 14.51 -3.45 6.16
N ILE A 419 14.67 -3.81 4.89
CA ILE A 419 15.36 -3.03 3.87
C ILE A 419 14.42 -2.90 2.69
N GLY A 420 13.83 -1.71 2.54
CA GLY A 420 12.92 -1.42 1.45
C GLY A 420 11.58 -2.11 1.49
N GLY A 421 10.96 -2.13 0.31
CA GLY A 421 9.71 -2.82 0.02
C GLY A 421 8.49 -1.93 0.20
N SER A 422 7.37 -2.60 0.42
CA SER A 422 6.02 -2.06 0.51
C SER A 422 5.74 -1.38 1.85
N LEU A 423 6.36 -0.23 2.10
CA LEU A 423 6.31 0.50 3.38
C LEU A 423 5.57 1.84 3.24
N SER A 424 5.03 2.36 4.35
CA SER A 424 4.47 3.71 4.41
C SER A 424 4.42 4.24 5.84
N ALA A 425 4.04 5.52 5.99
CA ALA A 425 3.72 6.18 7.26
C ALA A 425 4.85 6.24 8.32
N ALA A 426 6.08 5.83 7.98
CA ALA A 426 7.20 5.74 8.91
C ALA A 426 8.53 6.31 8.35
N ALA A 427 8.49 7.03 7.22
CA ALA A 427 9.66 7.74 6.71
C ALA A 427 10.13 8.87 7.66
N PRO A 428 11.44 9.15 7.78
CA PRO A 428 12.55 8.52 7.05
C PRO A 428 13.06 7.20 7.67
N TRP A 429 12.44 6.71 8.75
CA TRP A 429 12.93 5.57 9.54
C TRP A 429 12.71 4.20 8.90
N LEU A 430 11.69 4.10 8.07
CA LEU A 430 11.37 2.97 7.21
C LEU A 430 11.26 3.49 5.78
N CYS A 431 12.35 3.36 5.02
CA CYS A 431 12.44 3.84 3.64
C CYS A 431 11.72 2.86 2.69
N PRO A 432 10.63 3.28 2.01
CA PRO A 432 9.96 2.44 1.01
C PRO A 432 10.73 2.41 -0.31
N GLY A 433 10.45 1.40 -1.13
CA GLY A 433 11.01 1.30 -2.48
C GLY A 433 12.00 0.16 -2.68
N ALA A 434 12.70 0.23 -3.80
CA ALA A 434 13.69 -0.75 -4.22
C ALA A 434 15.07 -0.39 -3.66
N PHE A 435 15.71 -1.33 -2.97
CA PHE A 435 17.05 -1.17 -2.42
C PHE A 435 17.85 -2.45 -2.56
N ASP A 436 19.18 -2.27 -2.61
CA ASP A 436 20.10 -3.38 -2.42
C ASP A 436 19.89 -4.00 -1.04
N GLN A 437 19.82 -5.33 -0.98
CA GLN A 437 19.59 -6.09 0.25
C GLN A 437 20.85 -6.22 1.10
N ARG A 438 21.51 -5.09 1.34
CA ARG A 438 22.66 -4.93 2.25
C ARG A 438 22.27 -4.08 3.43
N ALA A 439 22.62 -4.57 4.62
CA ALA A 439 22.40 -3.84 5.85
C ALA A 439 23.10 -2.47 5.80
N ASP A 440 22.49 -1.47 6.43
CA ASP A 440 23.11 -0.15 6.61
C ASP A 440 22.61 0.45 7.94
N PRO A 441 23.44 0.51 9.00
CA PRO A 441 23.02 0.99 10.31
C PRO A 441 22.59 2.46 10.33
N ASP A 442 23.09 3.23 9.35
CA ASP A 442 22.82 4.66 9.19
C ASP A 442 21.44 4.90 8.54
N ARG A 443 20.94 3.92 7.78
CA ARG A 443 19.73 4.05 6.97
C ARG A 443 18.56 3.16 7.39
N PHE A 444 18.84 1.93 7.82
CA PHE A 444 17.81 0.92 8.10
C PHE A 444 17.86 0.50 9.57
N ILE A 445 16.75 0.75 10.28
CA ILE A 445 16.61 0.33 11.68
C ILE A 445 16.78 -1.19 11.80
N GLY A 446 17.53 -1.61 12.81
CA GLY A 446 17.86 -3.03 13.06
C GLY A 446 19.13 -3.51 12.36
N SER A 447 19.67 -2.75 11.42
CA SER A 447 20.99 -3.04 10.82
C SER A 447 22.12 -2.71 11.80
N ASN A 448 23.16 -3.56 11.81
CA ASN A 448 24.35 -3.40 12.67
C ASN A 448 25.68 -3.57 11.94
N ASN A 449 25.66 -3.78 10.62
CA ASN A 449 26.82 -3.96 9.75
C ASN A 449 26.46 -3.53 8.32
N LYS A 450 27.41 -3.67 7.37
CA LYS A 450 27.22 -3.34 5.94
C LYS A 450 27.24 -4.55 5.01
N LEU A 451 26.95 -5.74 5.53
CA LEU A 451 26.97 -7.00 4.78
C LEU A 451 25.60 -7.27 4.11
N PRO A 452 25.58 -8.07 3.03
CA PRO A 452 24.34 -8.60 2.45
C PRO A 452 23.49 -9.37 3.48
N LEU A 453 22.16 -9.29 3.39
CA LEU A 453 21.28 -9.99 4.33
C LEU A 453 21.44 -11.52 4.29
N ASN A 454 21.80 -12.12 3.15
CA ASN A 454 22.10 -13.55 3.05
C ASN A 454 23.47 -13.94 3.61
N SER A 455 24.25 -13.00 4.14
CA SER A 455 25.40 -13.35 4.96
C SER A 455 25.00 -13.75 6.39
N ARG A 456 23.71 -13.63 6.74
CA ARG A 456 23.18 -14.01 8.05
C ARG A 456 22.81 -15.49 8.06
N ASP A 457 23.11 -16.15 9.17
CA ASP A 457 22.81 -17.58 9.35
C ASP A 457 21.30 -17.87 9.48
N ASP A 458 20.46 -16.84 9.66
CA ASP A 458 19.00 -16.94 9.76
C ASP A 458 18.27 -16.46 8.48
N VAL A 459 18.97 -16.39 7.35
CA VAL A 459 18.42 -16.10 6.02
C VAL A 459 18.82 -17.20 5.04
N LEU A 460 17.86 -18.01 4.61
CA LEU A 460 18.07 -19.00 3.56
C LEU A 460 17.86 -18.37 2.18
N THR A 461 18.79 -18.59 1.26
CA THR A 461 18.70 -18.07 -0.11
C THR A 461 18.51 -19.19 -1.11
N PHE A 462 17.58 -18.99 -2.04
CA PHE A 462 17.37 -19.87 -3.20
C PHE A 462 17.30 -19.03 -4.48
N GLN A 463 17.99 -19.44 -5.54
CA GLN A 463 18.03 -18.64 -6.77
C GLN A 463 18.12 -19.51 -8.03
N THR A 464 17.66 -18.98 -9.15
CA THR A 464 17.84 -19.64 -10.45
C THR A 464 19.31 -19.63 -10.88
N GLU A 465 19.63 -20.39 -11.92
CA GLU A 465 20.78 -20.04 -12.76
C GLU A 465 20.57 -18.67 -13.41
N GLU A 466 21.62 -18.12 -14.02
CA GLU A 466 21.48 -16.91 -14.84
C GLU A 466 20.44 -17.13 -15.93
N LEU A 467 19.57 -16.15 -16.11
CA LEU A 467 18.51 -16.23 -17.10
C LEU A 467 19.08 -16.06 -18.51
N ASP A 468 18.84 -17.03 -19.38
CA ASP A 468 19.26 -16.95 -20.79
C ASP A 468 18.50 -15.88 -21.60
N MET A 469 17.36 -15.42 -21.08
CA MET A 469 16.51 -14.43 -21.71
C MET A 469 15.72 -13.62 -20.68
N ASP A 470 15.33 -12.40 -21.07
CA ASP A 470 14.44 -11.56 -20.27
C ASP A 470 13.17 -12.33 -19.87
N THR A 471 12.91 -12.37 -18.57
CA THR A 471 11.77 -13.09 -17.98
C THR A 471 10.87 -12.09 -17.27
N GLU A 472 9.67 -11.89 -17.80
CA GLU A 472 8.69 -11.00 -17.20
C GLU A 472 7.81 -11.75 -16.19
N VAL A 473 7.76 -11.22 -14.96
CA VAL A 473 6.87 -11.65 -13.87
C VAL A 473 5.85 -10.54 -13.64
N THR A 474 4.61 -10.77 -14.06
CA THR A 474 3.51 -9.81 -13.93
C THR A 474 2.26 -10.52 -13.43
N GLY A 475 1.83 -10.24 -12.20
CA GLY A 475 0.65 -10.86 -11.60
C GLY A 475 0.77 -11.14 -10.09
N PRO A 476 -0.18 -11.92 -9.54
CA PRO A 476 -0.09 -12.43 -8.18
C PRO A 476 0.98 -13.53 -8.07
N ILE A 477 1.69 -13.54 -6.95
CA ILE A 477 2.78 -14.47 -6.65
C ILE A 477 2.40 -15.28 -5.41
N LYS A 478 2.51 -16.61 -5.51
CA LYS A 478 2.10 -17.54 -4.46
C LYS A 478 3.30 -18.30 -3.91
N VAL A 479 3.35 -18.51 -2.61
CA VAL A 479 4.44 -19.21 -1.90
C VAL A 479 3.86 -20.41 -1.16
N LYS A 480 4.49 -21.57 -1.35
CA LYS A 480 4.18 -22.81 -0.64
C LYS A 480 5.45 -23.27 0.07
N LEU A 481 5.48 -23.20 1.40
CA LEU A 481 6.60 -23.73 2.17
C LEU A 481 6.14 -24.89 3.04
N TRP A 482 6.80 -26.02 2.90
CA TRP A 482 6.77 -27.07 3.90
C TRP A 482 7.77 -26.74 4.99
N ILE A 483 7.28 -26.51 6.21
CA ILE A 483 8.07 -26.01 7.32
C ILE A 483 7.91 -26.86 8.56
N SER A 484 8.90 -26.85 9.45
CA SER A 484 8.72 -27.22 10.85
C SER A 484 9.51 -26.27 11.74
N SER A 485 9.15 -26.23 13.02
CA SER A 485 9.82 -25.40 14.02
C SER A 485 10.00 -26.18 15.31
N SER A 486 11.06 -25.90 16.07
CA SER A 486 11.14 -26.35 17.47
C SER A 486 10.18 -25.59 18.40
N ALA A 487 9.55 -24.52 17.91
CA ALA A 487 8.59 -23.69 18.63
C ALA A 487 7.13 -24.07 18.36
N LYS A 488 6.22 -23.57 19.20
CA LYS A 488 4.77 -23.75 19.05
C LYS A 488 4.12 -22.75 18.10
N ASP A 489 4.82 -21.67 17.80
CA ASP A 489 4.42 -20.65 16.85
C ASP A 489 5.70 -19.96 16.39
N THR A 490 5.69 -19.42 15.19
CA THR A 490 6.77 -18.62 14.60
C THR A 490 6.23 -17.96 13.33
N ASP A 491 7.05 -17.12 12.70
CA ASP A 491 6.74 -16.54 11.39
C ASP A 491 7.70 -17.09 10.33
N PHE A 492 7.27 -17.09 9.07
CA PHE A 492 8.13 -17.29 7.90
C PHE A 492 7.95 -16.13 6.93
N THR A 493 9.05 -15.51 6.50
CA THR A 493 9.07 -14.44 5.49
C THR A 493 9.62 -14.98 4.18
N VAL A 494 9.10 -14.46 3.07
CA VAL A 494 9.68 -14.68 1.74
C VAL A 494 9.79 -13.35 1.01
N LYS A 495 10.98 -13.07 0.48
CA LYS A 495 11.27 -11.88 -0.34
C LYS A 495 11.69 -12.30 -1.74
N LEU A 496 11.04 -11.75 -2.77
CA LEU A 496 11.45 -11.89 -4.17
C LEU A 496 12.45 -10.80 -4.53
N ILE A 497 13.56 -11.19 -5.13
CA ILE A 497 14.73 -10.36 -5.40
C ILE A 497 15.17 -10.55 -6.85
N ASP A 498 15.48 -9.43 -7.52
CA ASP A 498 16.19 -9.40 -8.78
C ASP A 498 17.68 -9.25 -8.51
N LEU A 499 18.44 -10.33 -8.76
CA LEU A 499 19.87 -10.38 -8.52
C LEU A 499 20.61 -10.07 -9.81
N PHE A 500 21.22 -8.89 -9.84
CA PHE A 500 22.06 -8.40 -10.92
C PHE A 500 23.41 -9.15 -10.91
N PRO A 501 24.03 -9.33 -12.09
CA PRO A 501 25.38 -9.87 -12.17
C PRO A 501 26.40 -8.97 -11.47
N SER A 502 27.57 -9.53 -11.20
CA SER A 502 28.72 -8.78 -10.72
C SER A 502 29.21 -7.79 -11.77
N THR A 503 29.57 -6.58 -11.33
CA THR A 503 30.19 -5.52 -12.14
C THR A 503 31.42 -4.97 -11.44
N ASP A 504 32.22 -4.13 -12.11
CA ASP A 504 33.37 -3.46 -11.47
C ASP A 504 32.94 -2.56 -10.29
N GLU A 505 31.73 -2.00 -10.35
CA GLU A 505 31.15 -1.17 -9.29
C GLU A 505 30.52 -2.03 -8.18
N TYR A 506 29.87 -3.14 -8.56
CA TYR A 506 29.19 -4.07 -7.65
C TYR A 506 29.78 -5.47 -7.80
N VAL A 507 30.98 -5.67 -7.26
CA VAL A 507 31.76 -6.92 -7.43
C VAL A 507 31.08 -8.18 -6.89
N GLU A 508 30.13 -8.03 -5.97
CA GLU A 508 29.32 -9.13 -5.42
C GLU A 508 27.92 -9.21 -6.04
N GLY A 509 27.65 -8.39 -7.06
CA GLY A 509 26.32 -8.16 -7.62
C GLY A 509 25.45 -7.26 -6.74
N LEU A 510 24.27 -6.94 -7.26
CA LEU A 510 23.27 -6.08 -6.62
C LEU A 510 21.97 -6.88 -6.43
N ALA A 511 21.46 -6.94 -5.21
CA ALA A 511 20.26 -7.71 -4.87
C ALA A 511 19.09 -6.75 -4.63
N ILE A 512 18.30 -6.45 -5.65
CA ILE A 512 17.20 -5.48 -5.54
C ILE A 512 15.90 -6.19 -5.15
N ASN A 513 15.28 -5.76 -4.04
CA ASN A 513 13.98 -6.30 -3.65
C ASN A 513 12.87 -5.89 -4.65
N ILE A 514 12.00 -6.85 -4.96
CA ILE A 514 10.82 -6.65 -5.79
C ILE A 514 9.56 -6.59 -4.94
N THR A 515 9.37 -7.58 -4.07
CA THR A 515 8.19 -7.71 -3.20
C THR A 515 8.48 -8.70 -2.08
N ASP A 516 7.75 -8.62 -0.97
CA ASP A 516 7.87 -9.55 0.14
C ASP A 516 6.56 -9.68 0.92
N SER A 517 6.43 -10.76 1.68
CA SER A 517 5.38 -10.96 2.65
C SER A 517 5.85 -11.89 3.78
N ILE A 518 4.97 -12.13 4.73
CA ILE A 518 5.17 -12.92 5.94
C ILE A 518 4.00 -13.86 6.12
N MET A 519 4.17 -14.96 6.85
CA MET A 519 3.09 -15.82 7.31
C MET A 519 3.31 -16.18 8.78
N ARG A 520 2.33 -15.85 9.63
CA ARG A 520 2.33 -16.22 11.04
C ARG A 520 1.68 -17.60 11.22
N THR A 521 2.45 -18.57 11.68
CA THR A 521 2.10 -20.00 11.59
C THR A 521 0.88 -20.40 12.42
N ARG A 522 0.55 -19.69 13.51
CA ARG A 522 -0.71 -19.93 14.24
C ARG A 522 -1.99 -19.66 13.42
N PHE A 523 -1.88 -19.01 12.26
CA PHE A 523 -2.97 -18.72 11.34
C PHE A 523 -2.88 -19.50 10.02
N ARG A 524 -2.06 -20.56 9.97
CA ARG A 524 -1.84 -21.40 8.75
C ARG A 524 -3.11 -21.97 8.12
N ASN A 525 -4.15 -22.18 8.91
CA ASN A 525 -5.40 -22.83 8.49
C ASN A 525 -6.61 -21.88 8.48
N GLY A 526 -6.39 -20.57 8.63
CA GLY A 526 -7.45 -19.58 8.70
C GLY A 526 -7.19 -18.49 9.73
N TRP A 527 -8.09 -17.52 9.78
CA TRP A 527 -7.89 -16.23 10.47
C TRP A 527 -8.76 -16.08 11.72
N GLU A 528 -9.82 -16.88 11.82
CA GLU A 528 -10.84 -16.82 12.85
C GLU A 528 -10.39 -17.50 14.15
N LYS A 529 -9.38 -18.37 14.07
CA LYS A 529 -8.87 -19.17 15.18
C LYS A 529 -7.35 -19.26 15.14
N GLU A 530 -6.76 -19.26 16.32
CA GLU A 530 -5.33 -19.55 16.49
C GLU A 530 -5.16 -21.06 16.66
N GLU A 531 -4.27 -21.65 15.89
CA GLU A 531 -3.91 -23.06 15.97
C GLU A 531 -2.39 -23.17 16.13
N LEU A 532 -1.89 -23.56 17.30
CA LEU A 532 -0.45 -23.69 17.52
C LEU A 532 0.13 -24.88 16.74
N MET A 533 1.41 -24.82 16.41
CA MET A 533 2.18 -25.93 15.86
C MET A 533 2.57 -26.91 16.97
N GLU A 534 2.65 -28.18 16.61
CA GLU A 534 3.41 -29.18 17.37
C GLU A 534 4.90 -29.10 16.98
N PRO A 535 5.82 -28.89 17.94
CA PRO A 535 7.25 -28.81 17.64
C PRO A 535 7.80 -30.01 16.86
N GLY A 536 8.56 -29.73 15.80
CA GLY A 536 9.22 -30.72 14.96
C GLY A 536 8.30 -31.39 13.92
N ILE A 537 6.99 -31.14 13.95
CA ILE A 537 6.05 -31.65 12.95
C ILE A 537 6.08 -30.76 11.70
N PRO A 538 6.17 -31.33 10.48
CA PRO A 538 6.04 -30.58 9.24
C PRO A 538 4.61 -30.09 8.97
N TYR A 539 4.47 -28.84 8.54
CA TYR A 539 3.23 -28.21 8.09
C TYR A 539 3.44 -27.53 6.75
N LEU A 540 2.43 -27.52 5.90
CA LEU A 540 2.41 -26.65 4.72
C LEU A 540 1.85 -25.28 5.14
N ILE A 541 2.59 -24.21 4.84
CA ILE A 541 2.07 -22.85 4.82
C ILE A 541 1.93 -22.39 3.37
N ASP A 542 0.79 -21.78 3.08
CA ASP A 542 0.42 -21.34 1.73
C ASP A 542 -0.08 -19.89 1.80
N PHE A 543 0.66 -18.96 1.20
CA PHE A 543 0.37 -17.53 1.27
C PHE A 543 0.90 -16.77 0.05
N ASP A 544 0.35 -15.59 -0.19
CA ASP A 544 0.75 -14.76 -1.32
C ASP A 544 1.83 -13.73 -0.94
N LEU A 545 2.70 -13.39 -1.89
CA LEU A 545 3.46 -12.13 -1.86
C LEU A 545 2.59 -10.97 -2.37
N PHE A 546 3.09 -9.74 -2.29
CA PHE A 546 2.41 -8.63 -2.95
C PHE A 546 2.61 -8.75 -4.47
N PRO A 547 1.57 -8.46 -5.28
CA PRO A 547 1.66 -8.55 -6.74
C PRO A 547 2.66 -7.53 -7.31
N THR A 548 3.21 -7.82 -8.47
CA THR A 548 4.20 -6.96 -9.14
C THR A 548 4.10 -7.06 -10.66
N SER A 549 4.83 -6.19 -11.36
CA SER A 549 5.15 -6.30 -12.79
C SER A 549 6.62 -5.92 -13.00
N ASN A 550 7.47 -6.92 -13.19
CA ASN A 550 8.91 -6.73 -13.33
C ASN A 550 9.51 -7.66 -14.40
N ILE A 551 10.44 -7.14 -15.18
CA ILE A 551 11.32 -7.92 -16.05
C ILE A 551 12.62 -8.18 -15.30
N PHE A 552 12.96 -9.46 -15.17
CA PHE A 552 14.29 -9.93 -14.78
C PHE A 552 15.09 -10.11 -16.06
N LYS A 553 16.14 -9.30 -16.25
CA LYS A 553 16.88 -9.29 -17.51
C LYS A 553 17.69 -10.57 -17.70
N SER A 554 18.00 -10.88 -18.96
CA SER A 554 19.02 -11.90 -19.25
C SER A 554 20.32 -11.60 -18.49
N GLY A 555 20.94 -12.66 -17.95
CA GLY A 555 22.11 -12.59 -17.08
C GLY A 555 21.80 -12.33 -15.61
N HIS A 556 20.59 -11.86 -15.28
CA HIS A 556 20.16 -11.76 -13.88
C HIS A 556 19.71 -13.13 -13.35
N LYS A 557 19.45 -13.20 -12.04
CA LYS A 557 18.83 -14.36 -11.40
C LYS A 557 17.56 -13.94 -10.68
N ILE A 558 16.56 -14.82 -10.71
CA ILE A 558 15.42 -14.72 -9.80
C ILE A 558 15.87 -15.34 -8.48
N ARG A 559 15.85 -14.57 -7.41
CA ARG A 559 16.22 -15.02 -6.07
C ARG A 559 15.05 -14.87 -5.11
N ILE A 560 14.92 -15.81 -4.19
CA ILE A 560 14.12 -15.66 -2.98
C ILE A 560 14.98 -15.79 -1.74
N ASP A 561 14.66 -14.98 -0.74
CA ASP A 561 15.19 -15.13 0.61
C ASP A 561 14.07 -15.55 1.56
N VAL A 562 14.34 -16.56 2.40
CA VAL A 562 13.42 -17.10 3.41
C VAL A 562 14.02 -16.86 4.80
N SER A 563 13.23 -16.30 5.70
CA SER A 563 13.63 -16.10 7.11
C SER A 563 12.41 -16.20 8.02
N SER A 564 12.54 -15.81 9.29
CA SER A 564 11.46 -15.77 10.28
C SER A 564 11.19 -14.36 10.85
N SER A 565 11.73 -13.34 10.21
CA SER A 565 11.45 -11.94 10.55
C SER A 565 11.72 -10.99 9.38
N ASN A 566 11.11 -9.81 9.44
CA ASN A 566 11.38 -8.65 8.60
C ASN A 566 10.97 -7.41 9.41
N TRP A 567 11.85 -6.98 10.31
CA TRP A 567 11.57 -5.99 11.36
C TRP A 567 12.28 -4.65 11.07
N PRO A 568 11.66 -3.47 11.27
CA PRO A 568 10.39 -3.26 11.96
C PRO A 568 9.16 -3.13 11.03
N ARG A 569 9.16 -3.69 9.80
CA ARG A 569 7.91 -3.78 9.02
C ARG A 569 6.86 -4.57 9.80
N PHE A 570 7.17 -5.82 10.14
CA PHE A 570 6.30 -6.68 10.94
C PHE A 570 6.73 -6.76 12.40
N ASP A 571 5.80 -7.07 13.29
CA ASP A 571 6.10 -7.43 14.68
C ASP A 571 6.88 -8.75 14.75
N VAL A 572 7.77 -8.88 15.74
CA VAL A 572 8.59 -10.08 15.90
C VAL A 572 7.79 -11.14 16.64
N ASN A 573 7.71 -12.36 16.09
CA ASN A 573 7.12 -13.48 16.79
C ASN A 573 8.00 -13.91 17.98
N ASN A 574 7.38 -14.08 19.15
CA ASN A 574 8.06 -14.49 20.38
C ASN A 574 8.52 -15.96 20.39
N ASN A 575 8.02 -16.76 19.46
CA ASN A 575 8.17 -18.21 19.36
C ASN A 575 7.55 -19.04 20.51
N THR A 576 6.85 -18.41 21.46
CA THR A 576 6.33 -19.09 22.66
C THR A 576 4.96 -19.72 22.45
N GLY A 577 4.20 -19.28 21.45
CA GLY A 577 2.75 -19.55 21.34
C GLY A 577 1.92 -18.77 22.37
N GLY A 578 2.52 -17.81 23.09
CA GLY A 578 1.82 -16.95 24.03
C GLY A 578 0.89 -15.94 23.35
N LYS A 579 0.16 -15.19 24.16
CA LYS A 579 -0.78 -14.16 23.69
C LYS A 579 0.00 -13.01 23.03
N ILE A 580 -0.23 -12.77 21.74
CA ILE A 580 0.39 -11.67 20.97
C ILE A 580 0.10 -10.34 21.65
N GLY A 581 1.11 -9.47 21.69
CA GLY A 581 1.03 -8.14 22.33
C GLY A 581 1.04 -8.15 23.87
N ILE A 582 0.96 -9.33 24.51
CA ILE A 582 0.92 -9.49 25.97
C ILE A 582 2.13 -10.28 26.48
N ASP A 583 2.48 -11.38 25.81
CA ASP A 583 3.64 -12.19 26.18
C ASP A 583 4.95 -11.42 25.99
N LYS A 584 5.86 -11.57 26.95
CA LYS A 584 7.13 -10.87 27.05
C LYS A 584 8.34 -11.80 26.98
N SER A 585 8.09 -13.10 26.98
CA SER A 585 9.13 -14.12 26.87
C SER A 585 9.47 -14.34 25.40
N TYR A 586 10.74 -14.54 25.11
CA TYR A 586 11.25 -14.88 23.79
C TYR A 586 12.06 -16.16 23.89
N ILE A 587 11.89 -17.06 22.94
CA ILE A 587 12.71 -18.27 22.82
C ILE A 587 13.32 -18.34 21.42
N CYS A 588 14.57 -18.79 21.32
CA CYS A 588 15.13 -19.14 20.02
C CYS A 588 14.43 -20.39 19.49
N ALA A 589 14.28 -20.48 18.17
CA ALA A 589 13.63 -21.60 17.52
C ALA A 589 14.46 -22.10 16.33
N GLU A 590 14.61 -23.41 16.26
CA GLU A 590 15.18 -24.08 15.08
C GLU A 590 14.09 -24.21 14.03
N GLN A 591 14.32 -23.58 12.88
CA GLN A 591 13.41 -23.60 11.73
C GLN A 591 13.93 -24.58 10.70
N THR A 592 13.01 -25.29 10.04
CA THR A 592 13.32 -26.19 8.93
C THR A 592 12.41 -25.87 7.76
N VAL A 593 12.99 -25.73 6.56
CA VAL A 593 12.27 -25.66 5.28
C VAL A 593 12.57 -26.93 4.51
N TYR A 594 11.54 -27.71 4.20
CA TYR A 594 11.66 -28.97 3.45
C TYR A 594 11.57 -28.72 1.95
N HIS A 595 12.35 -29.46 1.18
CA HIS A 595 12.40 -29.34 -0.28
C HIS A 595 12.60 -30.69 -0.96
N ASN A 596 12.05 -31.75 -0.36
CA ASN A 596 12.12 -33.11 -0.90
C ASN A 596 10.88 -33.49 -1.72
N GLN A 597 10.93 -34.66 -2.37
CA GLN A 597 9.87 -35.14 -3.28
C GLN A 597 8.45 -35.15 -2.69
N ILE A 598 8.28 -35.42 -1.39
CA ILE A 598 6.96 -35.45 -0.74
C ILE A 598 6.56 -34.13 -0.09
N MET A 599 7.54 -33.27 0.19
CA MET A 599 7.36 -31.92 0.77
C MET A 599 8.11 -30.88 -0.07
N PRO A 600 7.69 -30.65 -1.32
CA PRO A 600 8.41 -29.76 -2.23
C PRO A 600 7.98 -28.30 -1.98
N SER A 601 8.75 -27.55 -1.20
CA SER A 601 8.56 -26.10 -1.10
C SER A 601 8.80 -25.42 -2.45
N SER A 602 7.99 -24.40 -2.76
CA SER A 602 8.01 -23.72 -4.04
C SER A 602 7.51 -22.27 -3.97
N ILE A 603 7.85 -21.52 -5.02
CA ILE A 603 7.23 -20.24 -5.36
C ILE A 603 6.61 -20.35 -6.75
N VAL A 604 5.37 -19.88 -6.91
CA VAL A 604 4.66 -19.85 -8.18
C VAL A 604 4.70 -18.43 -8.73
N LEU A 605 5.36 -18.27 -9.88
CA LEU A 605 5.56 -16.98 -10.53
C LEU A 605 4.64 -16.82 -11.75
N PRO A 606 3.98 -15.65 -11.91
CA PRO A 606 3.12 -15.35 -13.05
C PRO A 606 3.95 -14.90 -14.27
N ILE A 607 4.50 -15.86 -15.00
CA ILE A 607 5.37 -15.61 -16.16
C ILE A 607 4.53 -15.12 -17.35
N GLN A 608 4.99 -14.07 -18.03
CA GLN A 608 4.39 -13.64 -19.28
C GLN A 608 5.12 -14.25 -20.48
N PRO A 609 4.39 -14.78 -21.50
CA PRO A 609 5.00 -15.31 -22.70
C PRO A 609 5.74 -14.19 -23.46
N SER A 610 6.88 -14.54 -24.06
CA SER A 610 7.80 -13.59 -24.68
C SER A 610 7.14 -12.72 -25.77
N ARG A 611 7.56 -11.45 -25.79
CA ARG A 611 7.01 -10.20 -26.37
C ARG A 611 6.46 -10.13 -27.81
N HIS A 612 6.18 -11.22 -28.54
CA HIS A 612 5.65 -11.08 -29.91
C HIS A 612 4.19 -10.64 -30.03
N LEU A 613 3.47 -10.35 -28.93
CA LEU A 613 2.02 -10.13 -28.98
C LEU A 613 1.46 -8.91 -28.22
N LEU A 614 2.27 -8.02 -27.64
CA LEU A 614 1.74 -6.97 -26.76
C LEU A 614 2.22 -5.58 -27.18
N VAL A 615 1.27 -4.78 -27.67
CA VAL A 615 1.47 -3.43 -28.21
C VAL A 615 1.75 -2.45 -27.07
N PRO A 616 2.85 -1.66 -27.09
CA PRO A 616 3.08 -0.55 -26.17
C PRO A 616 1.90 0.43 -26.23
N ASP A 617 1.45 0.95 -25.10
CA ASP A 617 0.37 1.95 -25.06
C ASP A 617 0.90 3.33 -25.49
N PRO A 618 0.47 3.89 -26.64
CA PRO A 618 0.92 5.20 -27.10
C PRO A 618 0.14 6.37 -26.44
N SER A 619 -0.83 6.11 -25.56
CA SER A 619 -1.82 7.11 -25.13
C SER A 619 -1.34 8.13 -24.09
N MET A 620 -0.08 8.10 -23.63
CA MET A 620 0.48 9.12 -22.73
C MET A 620 1.92 9.50 -23.12
N GLY A 621 2.16 9.80 -24.39
CA GLY A 621 3.37 10.56 -24.75
C GLY A 621 3.20 12.02 -24.34
N TYR A 622 3.96 12.48 -23.34
CA TYR A 622 4.16 13.87 -22.93
C TYR A 622 2.98 14.85 -23.13
N ILE A 623 2.31 15.23 -22.03
CA ILE A 623 1.50 16.44 -21.99
C ILE A 623 2.45 17.65 -22.09
N GLY A 624 2.68 18.10 -23.32
CA GLY A 624 3.48 19.28 -23.61
C GLY A 624 2.89 20.52 -22.94
N SER A 625 3.76 21.28 -22.28
CA SER A 625 3.43 22.60 -21.73
C SER A 625 2.81 23.49 -22.82
N PRO A 626 1.76 24.28 -22.55
CA PRO A 626 1.34 25.33 -23.46
C PRO A 626 2.28 26.52 -23.29
N THR A 627 3.45 26.49 -23.93
CA THR A 627 4.16 27.72 -24.27
C THR A 627 3.50 28.30 -25.52
N GLY A 628 2.76 29.40 -25.36
CA GLY A 628 2.09 30.11 -26.44
C GLY A 628 1.55 31.48 -26.01
N ILE A 629 2.50 32.40 -25.81
CA ILE A 629 2.38 33.88 -25.65
C ILE A 629 1.90 34.37 -24.28
#